data_AF-A0A2D4YF86-F1
#
_entry.id   AF-A0A2D4YF86-F1
#
_cell.length_a   1.000
_cell.length_b   1.000
_cell.length_c   1.000
_cell.angle_alpha   90.00
_cell.angle_beta   90.00
_cell.angle_gamma   90.00
#
_symmetry.space_group_name_H-M   'P 1'
#
loop_
_entity.id
_entity.type
_entity.pdbx_description
1 polymer ?
#
loop_
_entity_poly.entity_id
_entity_poly.type
_entity_poly.pdbx_seq_one_letter_code
_entity_poly.pdbx_strand_id
1 'polypeptide(L)'
;MIEELRKLYLRFNYTNEKGFIFNAPTSNKGEHISISFDNKRKEFNVHFTDDSIKEAGAKRRTFFFVISAFRFFLFLRRFETLYTQGIINLVFSSKINLGKLKKHKFIINTFFTSDEAEDKLITKKKNGKYWKFKTDIDLDSIIENYKYIEASDLIGNSFNYAYKFKNNSLLLQGIIFNFENLNGIYFIPIKKWNRFMRHMAIAMYNHFNTYPTEETLPLRQLMYERLKHPYINPENKNSKKIK
;
A
#
# COMPACT_ATOMS: atom_id res chain seq x y z
N MET A 1 -6.77 -15.66 9.87
CA MET A 1 -6.47 -15.03 8.57
C MET A 1 -7.75 -14.57 7.84
N ILE A 2 -8.67 -15.45 7.42
CA ILE A 2 -9.94 -15.03 6.76
C ILE A 2 -10.84 -14.19 7.69
N GLU A 3 -10.91 -14.50 9.00
CA GLU A 3 -11.70 -13.71 9.96
C GLU A 3 -11.14 -12.31 10.22
N GLU A 4 -9.84 -12.10 10.08
CA GLU A 4 -9.21 -10.77 10.27
C GLU A 4 -9.43 -9.87 9.06
N LEU A 5 -9.43 -10.44 7.85
CA LEU A 5 -9.85 -9.74 6.63
C LEU A 5 -11.30 -9.24 6.72
N ARG A 6 -12.16 -9.85 7.55
CA ARG A 6 -13.53 -9.34 7.79
C ARG A 6 -13.56 -7.96 8.42
N LYS A 7 -12.47 -7.52 9.07
CA LYS A 7 -12.32 -6.19 9.68
C LYS A 7 -11.84 -5.12 8.70
N LEU A 8 -11.37 -5.52 7.51
CA LEU A 8 -11.01 -4.59 6.45
C LEU A 8 -12.29 -4.03 5.80
N TYR A 9 -12.55 -2.73 5.97
CA TYR A 9 -13.65 -2.09 5.28
C TYR A 9 -13.44 -0.59 5.11
N LEU A 10 -14.12 -0.05 4.10
CA LEU A 10 -14.27 1.37 3.85
C LEU A 10 -15.71 1.79 4.08
N ARG A 11 -15.93 2.87 4.83
CA ARG A 11 -17.26 3.40 5.09
C ARG A 11 -17.27 4.93 5.02
N PHE A 12 -18.14 5.45 4.18
CA PHE A 12 -18.49 6.86 4.14
C PHE A 12 -19.73 7.08 5.02
N ASN A 13 -19.58 7.95 6.02
CA ASN A 13 -20.67 8.37 6.89
C ASN A 13 -20.94 9.85 6.66
N TYR A 14 -22.20 10.23 6.53
CA TYR A 14 -22.56 11.63 6.34
C TYR A 14 -23.25 12.17 7.59
N THR A 15 -22.75 11.79 8.78
CA THR A 15 -23.27 12.32 10.05
C THR A 15 -22.39 13.45 10.55
N ASN A 16 -22.92 14.29 11.45
CA ASN A 16 -22.20 15.43 12.01
C ASN A 16 -20.89 15.05 12.73
N GLU A 17 -20.74 13.78 13.16
CA GLU A 17 -19.58 13.31 13.93
C GLU A 17 -18.64 12.39 13.15
N LYS A 18 -19.14 11.61 12.17
CA LYS A 18 -18.33 10.64 11.42
C LYS A 18 -18.48 10.92 9.94
N GLY A 19 -17.39 11.30 9.28
CA GLY A 19 -17.34 11.55 7.84
C GLY A 19 -16.83 10.35 7.04
N PHE A 20 -15.68 9.83 7.43
CA PHE A 20 -14.99 8.75 6.73
C PHE A 20 -14.36 7.82 7.74
N ILE A 21 -14.42 6.51 7.48
CA ILE A 21 -13.70 5.51 8.26
C ILE A 21 -13.16 4.45 7.31
N PHE A 22 -11.84 4.26 7.37
CA PHE A 22 -11.15 3.10 6.82
C PHE A 22 -10.60 2.28 7.97
N ASN A 23 -10.96 1.00 8.03
CA ASN A 23 -10.42 0.07 9.01
C ASN A 23 -9.61 -1.00 8.29
N ALA A 24 -8.43 -1.31 8.81
CA ALA A 24 -7.62 -2.44 8.37
C ALA A 24 -7.20 -3.32 9.56
N PRO A 25 -7.15 -4.65 9.39
CA PRO A 25 -6.64 -5.53 10.43
C PRO A 25 -5.14 -5.28 10.67
N THR A 26 -4.69 -5.58 11.88
CA THR A 26 -3.26 -5.60 12.22
C THR A 26 -2.78 -7.04 12.38
N SER A 27 -1.47 -7.22 12.60
CA SER A 27 -0.88 -8.52 12.96
C SER A 27 -1.29 -8.99 14.36
N ASN A 28 -1.83 -8.10 15.19
CA ASN A 28 -2.21 -8.39 16.56
C ASN A 28 -3.68 -8.84 16.61
N LYS A 29 -3.91 -10.02 17.20
CA LYS A 29 -5.26 -10.59 17.30
C LYS A 29 -6.14 -9.67 18.14
N GLY A 30 -7.28 -9.27 17.59
CA GLY A 30 -8.22 -8.37 18.27
C GLY A 30 -7.99 -6.88 18.00
N GLU A 31 -6.88 -6.49 17.37
CA GLU A 31 -6.55 -5.08 17.10
C GLU A 31 -6.74 -4.73 15.62
N HIS A 32 -7.28 -3.54 15.36
CA HIS A 32 -7.36 -2.98 14.01
C HIS A 32 -6.90 -1.52 13.99
N ILE A 33 -6.32 -1.09 12.86
CA ILE A 33 -6.00 0.32 12.61
C ILE A 33 -7.20 0.99 11.95
N SER A 34 -7.52 2.20 12.40
CA SER A 34 -8.58 3.03 11.84
C SER A 34 -8.01 4.36 11.37
N ILE A 35 -8.30 4.75 10.13
CA ILE A 35 -8.14 6.11 9.62
C ILE A 35 -9.54 6.72 9.57
N SER A 36 -9.80 7.76 10.36
CA SER A 36 -11.12 8.36 10.41
C SER A 36 -11.09 9.88 10.26
N PHE A 37 -12.17 10.41 9.68
CA PHE A 37 -12.42 11.84 9.56
C PHE A 37 -13.54 12.25 10.52
N ASP A 38 -13.21 13.14 11.46
CA ASP A 38 -14.16 13.75 12.38
C ASP A 38 -14.74 15.02 11.73
N ASN A 39 -16.05 14.99 11.44
CA ASN A 39 -16.75 16.08 10.75
C ASN A 39 -16.92 17.33 11.63
N LYS A 40 -16.97 17.18 12.95
CA LYS A 40 -17.17 18.27 13.92
C LYS A 40 -15.87 19.02 14.14
N ARG A 41 -14.78 18.28 14.35
CA ARG A 41 -13.44 18.83 14.59
C ARG A 41 -12.68 19.17 13.31
N LYS A 42 -13.15 18.68 12.16
CA LYS A 42 -12.48 18.82 10.86
C LYS A 42 -11.04 18.32 10.94
N GLU A 43 -10.86 17.09 11.43
CA GLU A 43 -9.55 16.48 11.59
C GLU A 43 -9.55 15.03 11.10
N PHE A 44 -8.40 14.62 10.57
CA PHE A 44 -8.09 13.22 10.34
C PHE A 44 -7.37 12.69 11.56
N ASN A 45 -7.77 11.50 11.99
CA ASN A 45 -7.11 10.78 13.07
C ASN A 45 -6.83 9.34 12.65
N VAL A 46 -5.69 8.84 13.12
CA VAL A 46 -5.27 7.45 12.95
C VAL A 46 -4.99 6.87 14.31
N HIS A 47 -5.65 5.74 14.58
CA HIS A 47 -5.59 5.09 15.88
C HIS A 47 -5.69 3.58 15.73
N PHE A 48 -5.06 2.87 16.66
CA PHE A 48 -5.34 1.46 16.91
C PHE A 48 -6.58 1.35 17.80
N THR A 49 -7.42 0.37 17.53
CA THR A 49 -8.55 0.00 18.37
C THR A 49 -8.38 -1.46 18.78
N ASP A 50 -8.33 -1.71 20.09
CA ASP A 50 -8.34 -3.05 20.66
C ASP A 50 -9.79 -3.48 20.93
N ASP A 51 -10.27 -4.43 20.12
CA ASP A 51 -11.63 -4.99 20.23
C ASP A 51 -11.75 -6.04 21.35
N SER A 52 -10.63 -6.48 21.96
CA SER A 52 -10.64 -7.43 23.08
C SER A 52 -11.12 -6.78 24.38
N ILE A 53 -10.93 -5.47 24.52
CA ILE A 53 -11.39 -4.68 25.67
C ILE A 53 -12.91 -4.47 25.54
N LYS A 54 -13.69 -5.22 26.33
CA LYS A 54 -15.17 -5.14 26.34
C LYS A 54 -15.74 -4.24 27.42
N GLU A 55 -14.93 -3.80 28.39
CA GLU A 55 -15.35 -2.97 29.51
C GLU A 55 -15.85 -1.59 29.05
N ALA A 56 -16.95 -1.14 29.66
CA ALA A 56 -17.50 0.19 29.42
C ALA A 56 -16.60 1.26 30.06
N GLY A 57 -16.26 2.32 29.31
CA GLY A 57 -15.39 3.40 29.80
C GLY A 57 -13.88 3.15 29.67
N ALA A 58 -13.45 1.91 29.43
CA ALA A 58 -12.03 1.60 29.22
C ALA A 58 -11.50 2.26 27.92
N LYS A 59 -10.26 2.77 27.97
CA LYS A 59 -9.61 3.41 26.82
C LYS A 59 -9.21 2.35 25.80
N ARG A 60 -10.05 2.14 24.78
CA ARG A 60 -9.82 1.16 23.70
C ARG A 60 -8.98 1.68 22.54
N ARG A 61 -8.80 3.00 22.45
CA ARG A 61 -8.18 3.67 21.31
C ARG A 61 -6.84 4.28 21.66
N THR A 62 -5.84 3.95 20.85
CA THR A 62 -4.50 4.52 20.94
C THR A 62 -4.26 5.36 19.69
N PHE A 63 -4.45 6.67 19.82
CA PHE A 63 -4.18 7.65 18.77
C PHE A 63 -2.68 7.86 18.63
N PHE A 64 -2.18 7.80 17.39
CA PHE A 64 -0.77 8.06 17.10
C PHE A 64 -0.56 9.09 15.98
N PHE A 65 -1.64 9.55 15.36
CA PHE A 65 -1.60 10.66 14.42
C PHE A 65 -2.94 11.38 14.42
N VAL A 66 -2.94 12.67 14.73
CA VAL A 66 -4.10 13.56 14.58
C VAL A 66 -3.64 14.81 13.83
N ILE A 67 -4.39 15.21 12.82
CA ILE A 67 -4.05 16.36 11.99
C ILE A 67 -5.31 17.03 11.48
N SER A 68 -5.34 18.36 11.48
CA SER A 68 -6.48 19.09 10.91
C SER A 68 -6.64 18.78 9.43
N ALA A 69 -7.88 18.81 8.93
CA ALA A 69 -8.21 18.58 7.52
C ALA A 69 -7.39 19.47 6.60
N PHE A 70 -7.30 20.76 6.94
CA PHE A 70 -6.53 21.73 6.18
C PHE A 70 -5.06 21.32 6.03
N ARG A 71 -4.39 20.97 7.15
CA ARG A 71 -2.98 20.53 7.12
C ARG A 71 -2.81 19.21 6.39
N PHE A 72 -3.75 18.27 6.56
CA PHE A 72 -3.74 17.00 5.84
C PHE A 72 -3.86 17.18 4.33
N PHE A 73 -4.83 17.98 3.86
CA PHE A 73 -4.98 18.26 2.43
C PHE A 73 -3.81 19.06 1.86
N LEU A 74 -3.26 20.01 2.64
CA LEU A 74 -2.06 20.74 2.24
C LEU A 74 -0.86 19.79 2.09
N PHE A 75 -0.70 18.85 3.02
CA PHE A 75 0.30 17.79 2.94
C PHE A 75 0.09 16.91 1.70
N LEU A 76 -1.13 16.40 1.50
CA LEU A 76 -1.47 15.56 0.34
C LEU A 76 -1.13 16.26 -0.97
N ARG A 77 -1.55 17.51 -1.15
CA ARG A 77 -1.27 18.27 -2.37
C ARG A 77 0.24 18.46 -2.61
N ARG A 78 1.01 18.79 -1.57
CA ARG A 78 2.46 18.96 -1.70
C ARG A 78 3.15 17.63 -2.02
N PHE A 79 2.71 16.57 -1.36
CA PHE A 79 3.27 15.24 -1.52
C PHE A 79 2.89 14.62 -2.87
N GLU A 80 1.68 14.86 -3.36
CA GLU A 80 1.22 14.47 -4.68
C GLU A 80 2.13 15.02 -5.77
N THR A 81 2.45 16.33 -5.73
CA THR A 81 3.37 16.93 -6.71
C THR A 81 4.75 16.28 -6.67
N LEU A 82 5.33 16.13 -5.47
CA LEU A 82 6.64 15.50 -5.28
C LEU A 82 6.65 14.05 -5.78
N TYR A 83 5.63 13.27 -5.40
CA TYR A 83 5.48 11.87 -5.79
C TYR A 83 5.30 11.74 -7.29
N THR A 84 4.45 12.57 -7.89
CA THR A 84 4.15 12.57 -9.33
C THR A 84 5.39 12.87 -10.16
N GLN A 85 6.14 13.92 -9.80
CA GLN A 85 7.39 14.22 -10.49
C GLN A 85 8.42 13.08 -10.32
N GLY A 86 8.55 12.56 -9.10
CA GLY A 86 9.48 11.48 -8.79
C GLY A 86 9.15 10.19 -9.53
N ILE A 87 7.86 9.81 -9.59
CA ILE A 87 7.42 8.58 -10.26
C ILE A 87 7.55 8.69 -11.78
N ILE A 88 7.23 9.85 -12.37
CA ILE A 88 7.42 10.08 -13.81
C ILE A 88 8.89 9.91 -14.18
N ASN A 89 9.81 10.52 -13.43
CA ASN A 89 11.25 10.37 -13.65
C ASN A 89 11.71 8.91 -13.47
N LEU A 90 11.18 8.22 -12.46
CA LEU A 90 11.48 6.80 -12.22
C LEU A 90 11.05 5.92 -13.41
N VAL A 91 9.84 6.14 -13.91
CA VAL A 91 9.24 5.43 -15.04
C VAL A 91 10.03 5.69 -16.32
N PHE A 92 10.22 6.95 -16.70
CA PHE A 92 10.88 7.30 -17.96
C PHE A 92 12.36 6.91 -18.01
N SER A 93 13.05 6.91 -16.87
CA SER A 93 14.41 6.36 -16.76
C SER A 93 14.48 4.83 -16.77
N SER A 94 13.35 4.14 -16.99
CA SER A 94 13.19 2.69 -16.93
C SER A 94 12.67 2.09 -18.25
N LYS A 95 12.79 2.81 -19.37
CA LYS A 95 12.36 2.32 -20.70
C LYS A 95 13.09 1.02 -21.08
N ILE A 96 12.33 0.06 -21.61
CA ILE A 96 12.81 -1.26 -22.04
C ILE A 96 12.08 -1.70 -23.32
N ASN A 97 12.52 -2.80 -23.92
CA ASN A 97 11.80 -3.43 -25.04
C ASN A 97 11.25 -4.80 -24.62
N LEU A 98 10.20 -5.24 -25.31
CA LEU A 98 9.51 -6.51 -25.05
C LEU A 98 10.44 -7.71 -25.18
N GLY A 99 11.36 -7.71 -26.15
CA GLY A 99 12.32 -8.80 -26.37
C GLY A 99 13.20 -9.06 -25.14
N LYS A 100 13.66 -8.00 -24.46
CA LYS A 100 14.39 -8.11 -23.19
C LYS A 100 13.51 -8.70 -22.10
N LEU A 101 12.24 -8.30 -21.97
CA LEU A 101 11.33 -8.87 -20.97
C LEU A 101 11.10 -10.37 -21.18
N LYS A 102 10.83 -10.77 -22.44
CA LYS A 102 10.66 -12.18 -22.82
C LYS A 102 11.94 -13.00 -22.59
N LYS A 103 13.12 -12.47 -22.91
CA LYS A 103 14.41 -13.12 -22.64
C LYS A 103 14.62 -13.42 -21.15
N HIS A 104 14.11 -12.57 -20.25
CA HIS A 104 14.18 -12.79 -18.81
C HIS A 104 13.12 -13.76 -18.27
N LYS A 105 12.22 -14.25 -19.14
CA LYS A 105 11.10 -15.16 -18.82
C LYS A 105 10.22 -14.62 -17.69
N PHE A 106 9.84 -13.35 -17.78
CA PHE A 106 8.94 -12.77 -16.79
C PHE A 106 7.52 -13.33 -16.91
N ILE A 107 6.94 -13.56 -15.75
CA ILE A 107 5.57 -14.02 -15.53
C ILE A 107 4.77 -12.82 -15.04
N ILE A 108 3.55 -12.64 -15.53
CA ILE A 108 2.60 -11.62 -15.08
C ILE A 108 1.32 -12.30 -14.60
N ASN A 109 0.50 -11.58 -13.84
CA ASN A 109 -0.83 -12.03 -13.46
C ASN A 109 -1.88 -11.11 -14.12
N THR A 110 -2.73 -11.68 -14.96
CA THR A 110 -3.77 -10.94 -15.71
C THR A 110 -5.12 -10.85 -14.99
N PHE A 111 -5.22 -11.36 -13.77
CA PHE A 111 -6.43 -11.30 -12.97
C PHE A 111 -6.82 -9.85 -12.66
N PHE A 112 -5.87 -8.97 -12.36
CA PHE A 112 -6.15 -7.59 -11.93
C PHE A 112 -6.68 -6.66 -13.03
N THR A 113 -6.77 -7.11 -14.28
CA THR A 113 -7.14 -6.26 -15.43
C THR A 113 -8.57 -6.47 -15.93
N SER A 114 -9.39 -7.34 -15.30
CA SER A 114 -10.79 -7.55 -15.72
C SER A 114 -11.79 -7.00 -14.70
N ASP A 115 -12.87 -6.38 -15.19
CA ASP A 115 -14.00 -5.95 -14.34
C ASP A 115 -14.61 -7.14 -13.57
N GLU A 116 -14.59 -8.33 -14.17
CA GLU A 116 -14.97 -9.59 -13.51
C GLU A 116 -14.12 -9.92 -12.28
N ALA A 117 -12.84 -9.54 -12.25
CA ALA A 117 -11.99 -9.77 -11.09
C ALA A 117 -12.34 -8.85 -9.93
N GLU A 118 -12.80 -7.63 -10.20
CA GLU A 118 -13.31 -6.74 -9.16
C GLU A 118 -14.55 -7.36 -8.49
N ASP A 119 -15.49 -7.89 -9.28
CA ASP A 119 -16.71 -8.55 -8.79
C ASP A 119 -16.44 -9.90 -8.09
N LYS A 120 -15.37 -10.60 -8.47
CA LYS A 120 -14.90 -11.81 -7.78
C LYS A 120 -14.23 -11.52 -6.45
N LEU A 121 -13.60 -10.35 -6.29
CA LEU A 121 -12.89 -9.98 -5.05
C LEU A 121 -13.73 -9.16 -4.07
N ILE A 122 -14.60 -8.27 -4.55
CA ILE A 122 -15.23 -7.23 -3.75
C ILE A 122 -16.76 -7.36 -3.81
N THR A 123 -17.40 -7.32 -2.63
CA THR A 123 -18.83 -7.12 -2.48
C THR A 123 -19.12 -5.64 -2.27
N LYS A 124 -19.85 -5.02 -3.20
CA LYS A 124 -20.41 -3.67 -3.07
C LYS A 124 -21.81 -3.76 -2.43
N LYS A 125 -22.04 -3.08 -1.29
CA LYS A 125 -23.36 -3.03 -0.60
C LYS A 125 -23.87 -1.59 -0.52
N LYS A 126 -25.20 -1.44 -0.39
CA LYS A 126 -25.91 -0.16 -0.22
C LYS A 126 -25.53 0.88 -1.29
N ASN A 127 -25.70 0.53 -2.57
CA ASN A 127 -25.36 1.38 -3.72
C ASN A 127 -23.92 1.92 -3.66
N GLY A 128 -22.95 1.05 -3.38
CA GLY A 128 -21.53 1.40 -3.38
C GLY A 128 -21.03 2.15 -2.13
N LYS A 129 -21.87 2.38 -1.10
CA LYS A 129 -21.43 3.03 0.15
C LYS A 129 -20.51 2.16 1.02
N TYR A 130 -20.55 0.85 0.81
CA TYR A 130 -19.77 -0.12 1.57
C TYR A 130 -19.10 -1.13 0.65
N TRP A 131 -17.78 -1.23 0.74
CA TRP A 131 -16.97 -2.15 -0.05
C TRP A 131 -16.27 -3.10 0.92
N LYS A 132 -16.37 -4.40 0.65
CA LYS A 132 -15.74 -5.45 1.46
C LYS A 132 -15.25 -6.57 0.58
N PHE A 133 -14.10 -7.14 0.91
CA PHE A 133 -13.65 -8.36 0.23
C PHE A 133 -14.61 -9.54 0.48
N LYS A 134 -14.82 -10.36 -0.55
CA LYS A 134 -15.51 -11.65 -0.41
C LYS A 134 -14.72 -12.55 0.55
N THR A 135 -15.44 -13.39 1.27
CA THR A 135 -14.84 -14.29 2.28
C THR A 135 -14.35 -15.61 1.69
N ASP A 136 -14.87 -15.94 0.51
CA ASP A 136 -14.70 -17.13 -0.30
C ASP A 136 -13.95 -16.76 -1.59
N ILE A 137 -12.78 -16.13 -1.43
CA ILE A 137 -11.94 -15.78 -2.58
C ILE A 137 -11.44 -17.09 -3.20
N ASP A 138 -11.79 -17.28 -4.47
CA ASP A 138 -11.26 -18.36 -5.31
C ASP A 138 -9.78 -18.09 -5.63
N LEU A 139 -8.90 -18.61 -4.78
CA LEU A 139 -7.46 -18.47 -4.95
C LEU A 139 -6.94 -19.22 -6.17
N ASP A 140 -7.60 -20.31 -6.56
CA ASP A 140 -7.20 -21.10 -7.72
C ASP A 140 -7.36 -20.27 -8.99
N SER A 141 -8.47 -19.52 -9.11
CA SER A 141 -8.64 -18.57 -10.22
C SER A 141 -7.53 -17.52 -10.29
N ILE A 142 -6.97 -17.07 -9.17
CA ILE A 142 -5.86 -16.10 -9.16
C ILE A 142 -4.56 -16.76 -9.63
N ILE A 143 -4.33 -18.02 -9.22
CA ILE A 143 -3.13 -18.79 -9.56
C ILE A 143 -3.11 -19.15 -11.04
N GLU A 144 -4.25 -19.53 -11.61
CA GLU A 144 -4.39 -19.88 -13.03
C GLU A 144 -4.12 -18.71 -13.97
N ASN A 145 -4.24 -17.47 -13.47
CA ASN A 145 -4.00 -16.25 -14.24
C ASN A 145 -2.51 -15.85 -14.35
N TYR A 146 -1.59 -16.63 -13.79
CA TYR A 146 -0.16 -16.40 -13.99
C TYR A 146 0.33 -17.00 -15.31
N LYS A 147 0.86 -16.16 -16.20
CA LYS A 147 1.41 -16.58 -17.49
C LYS A 147 2.66 -15.81 -17.88
N TYR A 148 3.42 -16.32 -18.84
CA TYR A 148 4.53 -15.58 -19.43
C TYR A 148 4.01 -14.37 -20.20
N ILE A 149 4.80 -13.30 -20.18
CA ILE A 149 4.41 -12.03 -20.82
C ILE A 149 4.36 -12.13 -22.35
N GLU A 150 3.24 -11.70 -22.92
CA GLU A 150 3.01 -11.58 -24.36
C GLU A 150 2.79 -10.12 -24.78
N ALA A 151 2.75 -9.88 -26.10
CA ALA A 151 2.53 -8.52 -26.61
C ALA A 151 1.08 -8.05 -26.36
N SER A 152 0.12 -8.98 -26.44
CA SER A 152 -1.30 -8.77 -26.14
C SER A 152 -1.55 -8.28 -24.71
N ASP A 153 -0.69 -8.63 -23.77
CA ASP A 153 -0.79 -8.22 -22.36
C ASP A 153 -0.37 -6.76 -22.11
N LEU A 154 0.23 -6.14 -23.13
CA LEU A 154 0.72 -4.76 -23.09
C LEU A 154 -0.06 -3.85 -24.05
N ILE A 155 -1.31 -4.20 -24.36
CA ILE A 155 -2.20 -3.35 -25.14
C ILE A 155 -2.72 -2.20 -24.27
N GLY A 156 -2.83 -1.01 -24.86
CA GLY A 156 -3.34 0.18 -24.18
C GLY A 156 -2.46 0.65 -23.03
N ASN A 157 -3.05 1.41 -22.12
CA ASN A 157 -2.39 1.75 -20.85
C ASN A 157 -2.49 0.55 -19.90
N SER A 158 -1.36 -0.10 -19.62
CA SER A 158 -1.34 -1.31 -18.77
C SER A 158 -0.32 -1.24 -17.65
N PHE A 159 -0.65 -1.91 -16.55
CA PHE A 159 0.16 -2.04 -15.35
C PHE A 159 0.23 -3.52 -14.97
N ASN A 160 1.44 -4.06 -14.85
CA ASN A 160 1.64 -5.46 -14.52
C ASN A 160 2.79 -5.63 -13.52
N TYR A 161 2.58 -6.46 -12.50
CA TYR A 161 3.69 -6.97 -11.69
C TYR A 161 4.43 -8.05 -12.47
N ALA A 162 5.76 -7.93 -12.51
CA ALA A 162 6.62 -8.89 -13.20
C ALA A 162 7.30 -9.80 -12.17
N TYR A 163 7.09 -11.10 -12.35
CA TYR A 163 7.62 -12.14 -11.50
C TYR A 163 8.60 -13.02 -12.27
N LYS A 164 9.40 -13.80 -11.53
CA LYS A 164 10.23 -14.86 -12.08
C LYS A 164 10.14 -16.08 -11.19
N PHE A 165 9.91 -17.23 -11.81
CA PHE A 165 9.94 -18.50 -11.10
C PHE A 165 11.40 -18.95 -10.91
N LYS A 166 11.82 -19.16 -9.66
CA LYS A 166 13.15 -19.68 -9.31
C LYS A 166 13.03 -20.50 -8.03
N ASN A 167 13.60 -21.71 -8.02
CA ASN A 167 13.62 -22.61 -6.86
C ASN A 167 12.21 -22.85 -6.27
N ASN A 168 11.24 -23.22 -7.12
CA ASN A 168 9.83 -23.39 -6.76
C ASN A 168 9.17 -22.17 -6.09
N SER A 169 9.76 -20.98 -6.24
CA SER A 169 9.26 -19.74 -5.65
C SER A 169 9.03 -18.70 -6.73
N LEU A 170 7.88 -18.04 -6.67
CA LEU A 170 7.57 -16.90 -7.53
C LEU A 170 8.12 -15.62 -6.89
N LEU A 171 9.14 -15.03 -7.51
CA LEU A 171 9.83 -13.87 -6.97
C LEU A 171 9.46 -12.61 -7.75
N LEU A 172 8.92 -11.60 -7.07
CA LEU A 172 8.66 -10.28 -7.66
C LEU A 172 9.98 -9.64 -8.12
N GLN A 173 10.08 -9.37 -9.42
CA GLN A 173 11.25 -8.75 -10.05
C GLN A 173 11.09 -7.26 -10.26
N GLY A 174 9.86 -6.80 -10.44
CA GLY A 174 9.58 -5.39 -10.69
C GLY A 174 8.18 -5.14 -11.20
N ILE A 175 8.01 -3.97 -11.80
CA ILE A 175 6.74 -3.45 -12.28
C ILE A 175 6.91 -3.07 -13.75
N ILE A 176 5.96 -3.46 -14.59
CA ILE A 176 5.89 -3.12 -16.00
C ILE A 176 4.77 -2.12 -16.20
N PHE A 177 5.07 -1.04 -16.91
CA PHE A 177 4.12 -0.06 -17.40
C PHE A 177 4.15 -0.05 -18.92
N ASN A 178 2.99 0.00 -19.55
CA ASN A 178 2.83 0.40 -20.93
C ASN A 178 1.95 1.64 -20.99
N PHE A 179 2.39 2.65 -21.74
CA PHE A 179 1.58 3.82 -22.01
C PHE A 179 1.37 3.92 -23.51
N GLU A 180 0.13 3.77 -23.95
CA GLU A 180 -0.25 3.75 -25.36
C GLU A 180 0.24 5.03 -26.07
N ASN A 181 0.03 6.18 -25.42
CA ASN A 181 0.39 7.49 -25.97
C ASN A 181 1.90 7.75 -26.04
N LEU A 182 2.74 6.93 -25.40
CA LEU A 182 4.20 7.14 -25.35
C LEU A 182 4.99 6.10 -26.15
N ASN A 183 4.30 5.15 -26.80
CA ASN A 183 4.91 4.07 -27.59
C ASN A 183 6.14 3.45 -26.89
N GLY A 184 5.96 3.08 -25.62
CA GLY A 184 7.06 2.68 -24.76
C GLY A 184 6.62 1.72 -23.66
N ILE A 185 7.42 0.66 -23.49
CA ILE A 185 7.34 -0.25 -22.36
C ILE A 185 8.39 0.17 -21.34
N TYR A 186 8.01 0.20 -20.07
CA TYR A 186 8.89 0.61 -18.98
C TYR A 186 8.93 -0.48 -17.92
N PHE A 187 10.13 -0.89 -17.52
CA PHE A 187 10.31 -1.88 -16.46
C PHE A 187 11.11 -1.26 -15.30
N ILE A 188 10.49 -1.20 -14.14
CA ILE A 188 11.11 -0.73 -12.90
C ILE A 188 11.46 -1.95 -12.06
N PRO A 189 12.75 -2.29 -11.90
CA PRO A 189 13.17 -3.36 -11.00
C PRO A 189 12.70 -3.07 -9.57
N ILE A 190 12.30 -4.11 -8.83
CA ILE A 190 11.78 -3.98 -7.47
C ILE A 190 12.79 -3.29 -6.53
N LYS A 191 14.10 -3.50 -6.74
CA LYS A 191 15.15 -2.79 -5.99
C LYS A 191 15.12 -1.27 -6.24
N LYS A 192 14.87 -0.85 -7.49
CA LYS A 192 14.77 0.57 -7.89
C LYS A 192 13.49 1.18 -7.31
N TRP A 193 12.36 0.46 -7.39
CA TRP A 193 11.09 0.84 -6.77
C TRP A 193 11.21 1.01 -5.25
N ASN A 194 11.78 0.03 -4.55
CA ASN A 194 11.96 0.08 -3.09
C ASN A 194 12.84 1.25 -2.66
N ARG A 195 13.90 1.55 -3.43
CA ARG A 195 14.74 2.72 -3.19
C ARG A 195 13.94 4.02 -3.36
N PHE A 196 13.14 4.14 -4.41
CA PHE A 196 12.26 5.28 -4.63
C PHE A 196 11.27 5.46 -3.47
N MET A 197 10.55 4.40 -3.08
CA MET A 197 9.60 4.45 -1.97
C MET A 197 10.27 4.85 -0.65
N ARG A 198 11.51 4.41 -0.41
CA ARG A 198 12.28 4.85 0.76
C ARG A 198 12.58 6.35 0.71
N HIS A 199 12.99 6.89 -0.44
CA HIS A 199 13.20 8.33 -0.57
C HIS A 199 11.91 9.12 -0.34
N MET A 200 10.79 8.61 -0.82
CA MET A 200 9.48 9.21 -0.56
C MET A 200 9.13 9.19 0.94
N ALA A 201 9.35 8.08 1.65
CA ALA A 201 9.14 8.00 3.10
C ALA A 201 10.04 8.97 3.88
N ILE A 202 11.31 9.14 3.47
CA ILE A 202 12.22 10.13 4.04
C ILE A 202 11.72 11.55 3.78
N ALA A 203 11.23 11.84 2.57
CA ALA A 203 10.65 13.14 2.24
C ALA A 203 9.41 13.47 3.09
N MET A 204 8.53 12.48 3.32
CA MET A 204 7.39 12.62 4.24
C MET A 204 7.88 12.91 5.67
N TYR A 205 8.87 12.16 6.15
CA TYR A 205 9.44 12.36 7.48
C TYR A 205 10.02 13.78 7.63
N ASN A 206 10.78 14.23 6.64
CA ASN A 206 11.34 15.58 6.64
C ASN A 206 10.24 16.64 6.63
N HIS A 207 9.18 16.47 5.83
CA HIS A 207 8.04 17.39 5.83
C HIS A 207 7.42 17.54 7.22
N PHE A 208 7.12 16.44 7.90
CA PHE A 208 6.55 16.50 9.25
C PHE A 208 7.51 17.11 10.28
N ASN A 209 8.83 16.99 10.09
CA ASN A 209 9.81 17.65 10.95
C ASN A 209 10.02 19.14 10.62
N THR A 210 9.78 19.56 9.39
CA THR A 210 9.78 20.99 9.02
C THR A 210 8.59 21.73 9.62
N TYR A 211 7.45 21.05 9.78
CA TYR A 211 6.23 21.58 10.39
C TYR A 211 5.82 20.74 11.62
N PRO A 212 6.65 20.72 12.68
CA PRO A 212 6.40 19.85 13.82
C PRO A 212 5.24 20.37 14.66
N THR A 213 4.47 19.44 15.22
CA THR A 213 3.40 19.71 16.18
C THR A 213 3.45 18.63 17.27
N GLU A 214 2.80 18.88 18.41
CA GLU A 214 2.70 17.88 19.48
C GLU A 214 1.92 16.64 19.00
N GLU A 215 0.85 16.86 18.22
CA GLU A 215 -0.01 15.80 17.70
C GLU A 215 0.68 14.90 16.67
N THR A 216 1.68 15.43 15.97
CA THR A 216 2.49 14.66 15.00
C THR A 216 3.74 14.04 15.61
N LEU A 217 4.08 14.33 16.87
CA LEU A 217 5.28 13.78 17.52
C LEU A 217 5.29 12.24 17.54
N PRO A 218 4.19 11.53 17.92
CA PRO A 218 4.21 10.06 17.95
C PRO A 218 4.45 9.47 16.56
N LEU A 219 3.84 10.04 15.51
CA LEU A 219 4.10 9.64 14.12
C LEU A 219 5.56 9.87 13.75
N ARG A 220 6.13 11.04 14.06
CA ARG A 220 7.53 11.37 13.71
C ARG A 220 8.51 10.42 14.39
N GLN A 221 8.30 10.11 15.67
CA GLN A 221 9.10 9.12 16.39
C GLN A 221 9.00 7.73 15.74
N LEU A 222 7.79 7.29 15.40
CA LEU A 222 7.57 6.02 14.72
C LEU A 222 8.28 5.98 13.36
N MET A 223 8.17 7.04 12.56
CA MET A 223 8.83 7.16 11.26
C MET A 223 10.36 7.13 11.41
N TYR A 224 10.90 7.84 12.39
CA TYR A 224 12.34 7.85 12.68
C TYR A 224 12.84 6.43 12.99
N GLU A 225 12.20 5.73 13.92
CA GLU A 225 12.59 4.35 14.29
C GLU A 225 12.53 3.39 13.09
N ARG A 226 11.50 3.53 12.24
CA ARG A 226 11.36 2.72 11.02
C ARG A 226 12.39 3.06 9.94
N LEU A 227 12.86 4.30 9.87
CA LEU A 227 13.84 4.76 8.88
C LEU A 227 15.30 4.55 9.34
N LYS A 228 15.56 4.49 10.65
CA LYS A 228 16.89 4.39 11.27
C LYS A 228 17.60 3.05 11.06
N HIS A 229 16.88 1.95 10.84
CA HIS A 229 17.46 0.60 10.75
C HIS A 229 17.45 0.02 9.33
N PRO A 230 18.42 0.37 8.46
CA PRO A 230 18.43 -0.18 7.11
C PRO A 230 19.06 -1.59 6.99
N TYR A 231 19.85 -2.07 7.96
CA TYR A 231 20.59 -3.35 7.84
C TYR A 231 20.96 -4.01 9.18
N ILE A 232 20.01 -4.59 9.91
CA ILE A 232 20.37 -5.79 10.69
C ILE A 232 20.05 -6.96 9.79
N ASN A 233 21.05 -7.42 9.05
CA ASN A 233 21.00 -8.73 8.40
C ASN A 233 20.82 -9.75 9.54
N PRO A 234 19.75 -10.56 9.59
CA PRO A 234 19.57 -11.53 10.67
C PRO A 234 20.75 -12.51 10.77
N GLU A 235 21.47 -12.73 9.66
CA GLU A 235 22.71 -13.54 9.61
C GLU A 235 23.87 -12.93 10.43
N ASN A 236 23.91 -11.60 10.63
CA ASN A 236 24.94 -10.94 11.43
C ASN A 236 24.68 -11.00 12.95
N LYS A 237 23.58 -11.60 13.41
CA LYS A 237 23.38 -11.89 14.84
C LYS A 237 24.10 -13.16 15.30
N ASN A 238 24.48 -14.06 14.38
CA ASN A 238 25.13 -15.33 14.73
C ASN A 238 26.67 -15.30 14.67
N SER A 239 27.30 -14.21 14.24
CA SER A 239 28.77 -14.07 14.20
C SER A 239 29.37 -13.37 15.43
N LYS A 240 28.57 -13.11 16.46
CA LYS A 240 29.05 -12.70 17.79
C LYS A 240 28.64 -13.70 18.86
N LYS A 241 29.20 -14.91 18.77
CA LYS A 241 29.62 -15.63 19.98
C LYS A 241 31.13 -15.69 19.96
N ILE A 242 31.67 -15.12 21.03
CA ILE A 242 33.06 -14.92 21.36
C ILE A 242 33.73 -16.28 21.59
N LYS A 243 35.04 -16.33 21.35
CA LYS A 243 35.95 -17.43 21.72
C LYS A 243 35.69 -17.98 23.11
#